data_AF-A0A7W3XUX4-F1
#
_entry.id   AF-A0A7W3XUX4-F1
#
_cell.length_a   1.000
_cell.length_b   1.000
_cell.length_c   1.000
_cell.angle_alpha   90.00
_cell.angle_beta   90.00
_cell.angle_gamma   90.00
#
_symmetry.space_group_name_H-M   'P 1'
#
loop_
_entity.id
_entity.type
_entity.pdbx_description
1 polymer ?
#
loop_
_entity_poly.entity_id
_entity_poly.type
_entity_poly.pdbx_seq_one_letter_code
_entity_poly.pdbx_strand_id
1 'polypeptide(L)'
;MGDLELPLRIDSDRLASRLPVLEVLALAMAPYTRAPERITAEDAELMQMLGRVREALEDIYGQRFTFQGETRERSGPISEQHYETVAGEVTGLEAEEAIRGSATSVIRAKHVEASGKVVGMRAPVIDGRS
;
A
#
# COMPACT_ATOMS: atom_id res chain seq x y z
N MET A 1 -1.22 -3.79 -7.60
CA MET A 1 0.04 -3.19 -7.14
C MET A 1 -0.35 -1.94 -6.37
N GLY A 2 0.29 -1.66 -5.23
CA GLY A 2 0.15 -0.33 -4.60
C GLY A 2 0.96 0.65 -5.45
N ASP A 3 0.31 1.67 -5.99
CA ASP A 3 1.01 2.70 -6.76
C ASP A 3 1.78 3.60 -5.80
N LEU A 4 3.04 3.90 -6.13
CA LEU A 4 3.90 4.78 -5.34
C LEU A 4 3.42 6.22 -5.48
N GLU A 5 3.21 6.90 -4.36
CA GLU A 5 2.90 8.32 -4.36
C GLU A 5 4.20 9.13 -4.51
N LEU A 6 4.33 9.79 -5.66
CA LEU A 6 5.45 10.67 -5.99
C LEU A 6 5.04 12.15 -5.86
N PRO A 7 5.95 13.05 -5.41
CA PRO A 7 7.32 12.75 -5.00
C PRO A 7 7.38 12.09 -3.63
N LEU A 8 8.35 11.18 -3.44
CA LEU A 8 8.62 10.58 -2.13
C LEU A 8 8.96 11.69 -1.13
N ARG A 9 8.27 11.70 0.02
CA ARG A 9 8.52 12.63 1.12
C ARG A 9 9.14 11.89 2.28
N ILE A 10 10.28 12.38 2.74
CA ILE A 10 11.02 11.78 3.87
C ILE A 10 10.53 12.44 5.16
N ASP A 11 10.11 11.62 6.12
CA ASP A 11 9.99 12.03 7.52
C ASP A 11 11.39 12.02 8.16
N SER A 12 11.90 13.20 8.51
CA SER A 12 13.27 13.37 9.00
C SER A 12 13.48 12.77 10.40
N ASP A 13 12.46 12.78 11.24
CA ASP A 13 12.54 12.24 12.60
C ASP A 13 12.54 10.70 12.53
N ARG A 14 11.70 10.13 11.67
CA ARG A 14 11.71 8.69 11.41
C ARG A 14 13.02 8.24 10.79
N LEU A 15 13.54 8.99 9.81
CA LEU A 15 14.86 8.70 9.24
C LEU A 15 15.95 8.68 10.31
N ALA A 16 16.01 9.69 11.17
CA ALA A 16 16.99 9.75 12.25
C ALA A 16 16.88 8.53 13.19
N SER A 17 15.65 8.12 13.53
CA SER A 17 15.44 6.93 14.39
C SER A 17 15.81 5.61 13.73
N ARG A 18 15.66 5.50 12.40
CA ARG A 18 15.92 4.28 11.62
C ARG A 18 17.32 4.18 11.07
N LEU A 19 18.09 5.28 11.08
CA LEU A 19 19.43 5.35 10.50
C LEU A 19 20.37 4.23 10.99
N PRO A 20 20.48 3.91 12.30
CA PRO A 20 21.37 2.83 12.75
C PRO A 20 20.98 1.45 12.19
N VAL A 21 19.67 1.18 12.06
CA VAL A 21 19.18 -0.08 11.49
C VAL A 21 19.48 -0.16 10.00
N LEU A 22 19.28 0.94 9.28
CA LEU A 22 19.58 1.02 7.86
C LEU A 22 21.07 0.82 7.57
N GLU A 23 21.96 1.39 8.39
CA GLU A 23 23.41 1.21 8.27
C GLU A 23 23.81 -0.26 8.44
N VAL A 24 23.27 -0.95 9.45
CA VAL A 24 23.51 -2.38 9.68
C VAL A 24 23.01 -3.23 8.52
N LEU A 25 21.80 -2.95 8.02
CA LEU A 25 21.23 -3.68 6.87
C LEU A 25 22.06 -3.44 5.60
N ALA A 26 22.52 -2.21 5.36
CA ALA A 26 23.38 -1.89 4.22
C ALA A 26 24.71 -2.65 4.27
N LEU A 27 25.34 -2.73 5.45
CA LEU A 27 26.56 -3.52 5.65
C LEU A 27 26.33 -5.02 5.43
N ALA A 28 25.21 -5.55 5.94
CA ALA A 28 24.86 -6.97 5.78
C ALA A 28 24.58 -7.35 4.32
N MET A 29 24.06 -6.41 3.52
CA MET A 29 23.81 -6.62 2.09
C MET A 29 25.03 -6.33 1.19
N ALA A 30 26.12 -5.77 1.72
CA ALA A 30 27.32 -5.47 0.94
C ALA A 30 27.87 -6.63 0.09
N PRO A 31 27.84 -7.91 0.53
CA PRO A 31 28.28 -9.04 -0.30
C PRO A 31 27.53 -9.18 -1.63
N TYR A 32 26.23 -8.87 -1.65
CA TYR A 32 25.39 -9.00 -2.85
C TYR A 32 25.65 -7.89 -3.88
N THR A 33 26.21 -6.75 -3.46
CA THR A 33 26.62 -5.68 -4.39
C THR A 33 27.80 -6.09 -5.27
N ARG A 34 28.69 -6.96 -4.76
CA ARG A 34 29.89 -7.42 -5.47
C ARG A 34 29.66 -8.72 -6.24
N ALA A 35 28.61 -9.45 -5.88
CA ALA A 35 28.24 -10.73 -6.46
C ALA A 35 26.71 -10.80 -6.66
N PRO A 36 26.14 -10.02 -7.62
CA PRO A 36 24.70 -9.97 -7.86
C PRO A 36 24.09 -11.33 -8.22
N GLU A 37 24.87 -12.24 -8.78
CA GLU A 37 24.48 -13.62 -9.10
C GLU A 37 24.08 -14.45 -7.87
N ARG A 38 24.41 -13.98 -6.66
CA ARG A 38 23.99 -14.60 -5.40
C ARG A 38 22.59 -14.18 -4.96
N ILE A 39 21.99 -13.19 -5.62
CA ILE A 39 20.63 -12.73 -5.32
C ILE A 39 19.65 -13.76 -5.86
N THR A 40 19.09 -14.55 -4.95
CA THR A 40 18.13 -15.61 -5.29
C THR A 40 17.01 -15.65 -4.27
N ALA A 41 15.80 -16.03 -4.70
CA ALA A 41 14.62 -16.04 -3.83
C ALA A 41 14.68 -17.12 -2.73
N GLU A 42 15.55 -18.12 -2.91
CA GLU A 42 15.79 -19.21 -1.96
C GLU A 42 16.73 -18.81 -0.81
N ASP A 43 17.40 -17.66 -0.90
CA ASP A 43 18.21 -17.12 0.20
C ASP A 43 17.29 -16.49 1.25
N ALA A 44 16.86 -17.32 2.22
CA ALA A 44 15.94 -16.92 3.27
C ALA A 44 16.48 -15.75 4.14
N GLU A 45 17.79 -15.66 4.34
CA GLU A 45 18.40 -14.56 5.10
C GLU A 45 18.33 -13.25 4.32
N LEU A 46 18.66 -13.28 3.03
CA LEU A 46 18.50 -12.13 2.14
C LEU A 46 17.04 -11.67 2.07
N MET A 47 16.10 -12.60 1.92
CA MET A 47 14.68 -12.27 1.88
C MET A 47 14.20 -11.63 3.20
N GLN A 48 14.70 -12.09 4.33
CA GLN A 48 14.42 -11.48 5.62
C GLN A 48 15.01 -10.08 5.74
N MET A 49 16.27 -9.87 5.30
CA MET A 49 16.90 -8.56 5.30
C MET A 49 16.15 -7.57 4.40
N LEU A 50 15.77 -7.97 3.19
CA LEU A 50 14.95 -7.15 2.28
C LEU A 50 13.61 -6.80 2.92
N GLY A 51 12.99 -7.73 3.66
CA GLY A 51 11.79 -7.47 4.45
C GLY A 51 11.96 -6.33 5.44
N ARG A 52 13.05 -6.36 6.23
CA ARG A 52 13.37 -5.32 7.23
C ARG A 52 13.72 -3.98 6.60
N VAL A 53 14.43 -3.99 5.47
CA VAL A 53 14.72 -2.77 4.70
C VAL A 53 13.41 -2.13 4.24
N ARG A 54 12.51 -2.92 3.67
CA ARG A 54 11.20 -2.43 3.23
C ARG A 54 10.43 -1.80 4.38
N GLU A 55 10.32 -2.46 5.53
CA GLU A 55 9.63 -1.93 6.71
C GLU A 55 10.22 -0.59 7.19
N ALA A 56 11.55 -0.48 7.22
CA ALA A 56 12.21 0.77 7.59
C ALA A 56 11.92 1.88 6.57
N LEU A 57 11.92 1.58 5.28
CA LEU A 57 11.58 2.55 4.24
C LEU A 57 10.10 2.94 4.33
N GLU A 58 9.18 1.98 4.46
CA GLU A 58 7.73 2.24 4.58
C GLU A 58 7.44 3.17 5.76
N ASP A 59 8.15 2.97 6.88
CA ASP A 59 8.06 3.85 8.05
C ASP A 59 8.57 5.26 7.75
N ILE A 60 9.74 5.41 7.09
CA ILE A 60 10.33 6.72 6.76
C ILE A 60 9.49 7.52 5.77
N TYR A 61 8.91 6.83 4.79
CA TYR A 61 8.17 7.48 3.69
C TYR A 61 6.66 7.54 3.93
N GLY A 62 6.16 6.94 5.03
CA GLY A 62 4.74 6.89 5.36
C GLY A 62 3.88 6.08 4.38
N GLN A 63 4.49 5.41 3.41
CA GLN A 63 3.77 4.71 2.36
C GLN A 63 4.30 3.31 2.15
N ARG A 64 3.42 2.43 1.70
CA ARG A 64 3.76 1.04 1.43
C ARG A 64 4.66 0.92 0.19
N PHE A 65 5.70 0.11 0.27
CA PHE A 65 6.54 -0.28 -0.86
C PHE A 65 6.20 -1.71 -1.27
N THR A 66 6.17 -1.95 -2.57
CA THR A 66 6.15 -3.32 -3.11
C THR A 66 7.36 -3.45 -4.01
N PHE A 67 8.27 -4.36 -3.65
CA PHE A 67 9.45 -4.56 -4.48
C PHE A 67 9.07 -5.27 -5.77
N GLN A 68 9.83 -5.01 -6.83
CA GLN A 68 9.60 -5.64 -8.13
C GLN A 68 9.72 -7.17 -8.00
N GLY A 69 8.70 -7.89 -8.47
CA GLY A 69 8.61 -9.34 -8.36
C GLY A 69 7.99 -9.86 -7.05
N GLU A 70 7.66 -8.97 -6.10
CA GLU A 70 7.00 -9.36 -4.85
C GLU A 70 5.48 -9.46 -5.04
N THR A 71 4.91 -10.62 -4.70
CA THR A 71 3.44 -10.79 -4.63
C THR A 71 2.98 -10.50 -3.21
N ARG A 72 2.42 -9.32 -2.97
CA ARG A 72 1.76 -9.00 -1.69
C ARG A 72 0.27 -8.74 -1.89
N GLU A 73 -0.53 -9.16 -0.91
CA GLU A 73 -1.94 -8.78 -0.84
C GLU A 73 -2.08 -7.25 -0.73
N ARG A 74 -3.11 -6.69 -1.39
CA ARG A 74 -3.43 -5.27 -1.29
C ARG A 74 -3.67 -4.90 0.17
N SER A 75 -3.07 -3.81 0.63
CA SER A 75 -3.37 -3.23 1.95
C SER A 75 -4.60 -2.36 1.87
N GLY A 76 -5.30 -2.27 2.99
CA GLY A 76 -6.45 -1.41 3.17
C GLY A 76 -7.79 -2.12 2.96
N PRO A 77 -8.88 -1.47 3.37
CA PRO A 77 -10.20 -2.03 3.20
C PRO A 77 -10.55 -2.17 1.72
N ILE A 78 -11.05 -3.35 1.35
CA ILE A 78 -11.52 -3.67 0.00
C ILE A 78 -13.00 -4.00 0.09
N SER A 79 -13.80 -3.28 -0.67
CA SER A 79 -15.22 -3.56 -0.89
C SER A 79 -15.43 -3.89 -2.36
N GLU A 80 -15.94 -5.08 -2.65
CA GLU A 80 -16.35 -5.48 -4.00
C GLU A 80 -17.82 -5.89 -3.98
N GLN A 81 -18.63 -5.21 -4.77
CA GLN A 81 -20.09 -5.37 -4.77
C GLN A 81 -20.61 -5.43 -6.21
N HIS A 82 -21.44 -6.44 -6.48
CA HIS A 82 -22.01 -6.69 -7.81
C HIS A 82 -23.53 -6.69 -7.69
N TYR A 83 -24.20 -5.84 -8.46
CA TYR A 83 -25.64 -5.65 -8.47
C TYR A 83 -26.18 -5.79 -9.89
N GLU A 84 -27.35 -6.43 -10.01
CA GLU A 84 -28.07 -6.41 -11.27
C GLU A 84 -28.78 -5.06 -11.49
N THR A 85 -29.56 -4.60 -10.51
CA THR A 85 -30.27 -3.32 -10.57
C THR A 85 -30.10 -2.54 -9.27
N VAL A 86 -29.86 -1.23 -9.38
CA VAL A 86 -29.82 -0.29 -8.25
C VAL A 86 -30.97 0.70 -8.38
N ALA A 87 -31.99 0.56 -7.52
CA ALA A 87 -33.15 1.45 -7.46
C ALA A 87 -33.07 2.52 -6.36
N GLY A 88 -32.18 2.32 -5.37
CA GLY A 88 -31.93 3.22 -4.24
C GLY A 88 -30.46 3.63 -4.15
N GLU A 89 -29.94 3.88 -2.95
CA GLU A 89 -28.54 4.29 -2.74
C GLU A 89 -27.66 3.11 -2.32
N VAL A 90 -26.54 2.93 -3.02
CA VAL A 90 -25.45 2.02 -2.66
C VAL A 90 -24.21 2.86 -2.36
N THR A 91 -23.61 2.65 -1.20
CA THR A 91 -22.28 3.20 -0.86
C THR A 91 -21.32 2.04 -0.66
N GLY A 92 -20.25 1.98 -1.46
CA GLY A 92 -19.31 0.86 -1.44
C GLY A 92 -18.43 0.85 -0.20
N LEU A 93 -17.97 2.03 0.23
CA LEU A 93 -17.22 2.20 1.46
C LEU A 93 -17.60 3.51 2.13
N GLU A 94 -17.86 3.47 3.44
CA GLU A 94 -18.19 4.64 4.22
C GLU A 94 -17.35 4.70 5.50
N ALA A 95 -16.91 5.91 5.86
CA ALA A 95 -16.28 6.19 7.15
C ALA A 95 -16.87 7.44 7.78
N GLU A 96 -17.05 7.42 9.10
CA GLU A 96 -17.60 8.53 9.88
C GLU A 96 -16.63 9.72 9.98
N GLU A 97 -15.33 9.44 10.06
CA GLU A 97 -14.31 10.48 10.25
C GLU A 97 -13.45 10.68 9.00
N ALA A 98 -12.76 9.62 8.56
CA ALA A 98 -11.86 9.69 7.41
C ALA A 98 -11.60 8.32 6.77
N ILE A 99 -11.36 8.33 5.47
CA ILE A 99 -10.68 7.25 4.75
C ILE A 99 -9.24 7.73 4.52
N ARG A 100 -8.27 7.03 5.12
CA ARG A 100 -6.84 7.36 5.04
C ARG A 100 -6.04 6.21 4.43
N GLY A 101 -5.03 6.55 3.63
CA GLY A 101 -4.21 5.58 2.91
C GLY A 101 -4.99 4.86 1.80
N SER A 102 -4.46 3.73 1.34
CA SER A 102 -5.06 2.98 0.24
C SER A 102 -6.38 2.32 0.63
N ALA A 103 -7.47 2.66 -0.04
CA ALA A 103 -8.75 1.96 0.05
C ALA A 103 -9.27 1.64 -1.36
N THR A 104 -9.93 0.51 -1.54
CA THR A 104 -10.49 0.12 -2.84
C THR A 104 -11.97 -0.19 -2.71
N SER A 105 -12.78 0.46 -3.53
CA SER A 105 -14.22 0.18 -3.67
C SER A 105 -14.52 -0.09 -5.14
N VAL A 106 -14.98 -1.30 -5.44
CA VAL A 106 -15.40 -1.72 -6.78
C VAL A 106 -16.88 -2.04 -6.73
N ILE A 107 -17.69 -1.22 -7.40
CA ILE A 107 -19.12 -1.43 -7.54
C ILE A 107 -19.44 -1.69 -9.01
N ARG A 108 -20.04 -2.84 -9.29
CA ARG A 108 -20.54 -3.19 -10.62
C ARG A 108 -22.05 -3.24 -10.57
N ALA A 109 -22.72 -2.34 -11.27
CA ALA A 109 -24.18 -2.34 -11.43
C ALA A 109 -24.52 -2.48 -12.91
N LYS A 110 -25.36 -3.46 -13.28
CA LYS A 110 -25.79 -3.63 -14.67
C LYS A 110 -26.83 -2.59 -15.09
N HIS A 111 -27.72 -2.22 -14.17
CA HIS A 111 -28.70 -1.16 -14.36
C HIS A 111 -28.77 -0.28 -13.11
N VAL A 112 -28.87 1.04 -13.30
CA VAL A 112 -29.16 2.00 -12.22
C VAL A 112 -30.42 2.73 -12.66
N GLU A 113 -31.47 2.62 -11.86
CA GLU A 113 -32.75 3.27 -12.17
C GLU A 113 -32.64 4.78 -11.97
N ALA A 114 -33.64 5.54 -12.44
CA ALA A 114 -33.63 7.00 -12.36
C ALA A 114 -33.53 7.55 -10.93
N SER A 115 -34.05 6.82 -9.92
CA SER A 115 -33.91 7.15 -8.50
C SER A 115 -32.67 6.54 -7.85
N GLY A 116 -31.94 5.69 -8.58
CA GLY A 116 -30.78 4.97 -8.10
C GLY A 116 -29.55 5.86 -7.97
N LYS A 117 -28.70 5.57 -6.98
CA LYS A 117 -27.47 6.29 -6.71
C LYS A 117 -26.38 5.31 -6.30
N VAL A 118 -25.20 5.45 -6.90
CA VAL A 118 -24.02 4.64 -6.56
C VAL A 118 -22.91 5.57 -6.12
N VAL A 119 -22.43 5.39 -4.89
CA VAL A 119 -21.34 6.13 -4.27
C VAL A 119 -20.19 5.17 -4.03
N GLY A 120 -19.04 5.40 -4.68
CA GLY A 120 -17.87 4.55 -4.48
C GLY A 120 -17.36 4.59 -3.05
N MET A 121 -17.06 5.79 -2.55
CA MET A 121 -16.55 6.05 -1.21
C MET A 121 -17.18 7.32 -0.62
N ARG A 122 -17.52 7.31 0.67
CA ARG A 122 -18.06 8.46 1.42
C ARG A 122 -17.33 8.63 2.75
N ALA A 123 -16.75 9.79 2.98
CA ALA A 123 -16.24 10.21 4.28
C ALA A 123 -16.10 11.74 4.31
N PRO A 124 -16.08 12.38 5.50
CA PRO A 124 -15.77 13.81 5.62
C PRO A 124 -14.39 14.16 5.06
N VAL A 125 -13.41 13.27 5.23
CA VAL A 125 -12.06 13.39 4.66
C VAL A 125 -11.72 12.10 3.92
N ILE A 126 -11.32 12.22 2.66
CA ILE A 126 -10.73 11.13 1.89
C ILE A 126 -9.33 11.59 1.51
N ASP A 127 -8.33 10.99 2.14
CA ASP A 127 -6.92 11.26 1.83
C ASP A 127 -6.25 9.95 1.42
N GLY A 128 -5.87 9.88 0.15
CA GLY A 128 -5.14 8.72 -0.39
C GLY A 128 -3.73 8.60 0.17
N ARG A 129 -3.22 9.68 0.78
CA ARG A 129 -1.94 9.70 1.46
C ARG A 129 -2.01 8.84 2.71
N SER A 130 -1.20 7.79 2.76
CA SER A 130 -0.88 7.05 3.98
C SER A 130 0.17 7.79 4.81
#